data_AF-A0A920FVY4-F1
#
_entry.id   AF-A0A920FVY4-F1
#
_cell.length_a   1.000
_cell.length_b   1.000
_cell.length_c   1.000
_cell.angle_alpha   90.00
_cell.angle_beta   90.00
_cell.angle_gamma   90.00
#
_symmetry.space_group_name_H-M   'P 1'
#
loop_
_entity.id
_entity.type
_entity.pdbx_description
1 polymer ?
#
loop_
_entity_poly.entity_id
_entity_poly.type
_entity_poly.pdbx_seq_one_letter_code
_entity_poly.pdbx_strand_id
1 'polypeptide(L)'
;MVDQLNEVIKVSPEMSYSVVGDEAIMMSKYYPTWVSKNKYNAFSMAEKDGANILVLDDALQSYNIFKNLNIYVYDSIQSFGNKLIVPSGPLRESISSV
;
A
#
# COMPACT_ATOMS: atom_id res chain seq x y z
N MET A 1 -26.93 0.07 13.35
CA MET A 1 -26.07 -0.40 12.25
C MET A 1 -24.75 0.35 12.38
N VAL A 2 -23.83 -0.19 13.16
CA VAL A 2 -22.60 0.49 13.61
C VAL A 2 -21.41 -0.25 12.96
N ASP A 3 -20.56 0.50 12.26
CA ASP A 3 -19.11 0.26 12.04
C ASP A 3 -18.54 -0.95 11.28
N GLN A 4 -19.25 -1.56 10.31
CA GLN A 4 -18.59 -2.55 9.41
C GLN A 4 -17.63 -1.93 8.37
N LEU A 5 -17.45 -0.61 8.33
CA LEU A 5 -16.71 0.09 7.25
C LEU A 5 -15.24 0.41 7.57
N ASN A 6 -14.76 0.14 8.79
CA ASN A 6 -13.41 0.50 9.25
C ASN A 6 -12.59 -0.68 9.81
N GLU A 7 -12.97 -1.92 9.46
CA GLU A 7 -12.32 -3.10 10.01
C GLU A 7 -10.89 -3.25 9.47
N VAL A 8 -9.94 -3.32 10.40
CA VAL A 8 -8.54 -3.63 10.12
C VAL A 8 -8.43 -5.15 10.12
N ILE A 9 -8.00 -5.72 9.00
CA ILE A 9 -7.83 -7.16 8.86
C ILE A 9 -6.34 -7.48 8.93
N LYS A 10 -5.93 -8.26 9.92
CA LYS A 10 -4.63 -8.93 9.91
C LYS A 10 -4.74 -10.14 8.99
N VAL A 11 -4.01 -10.12 7.89
CA VAL A 11 -4.16 -11.10 6.81
C VAL A 11 -3.49 -12.41 7.19
N SER A 12 -4.16 -13.54 6.91
CA SER A 12 -3.54 -14.87 6.92
C SER A 12 -3.47 -15.44 5.50
N PRO A 13 -2.48 -16.30 5.18
CA PRO A 13 -2.32 -16.86 3.84
C PRO A 13 -3.51 -17.69 3.32
N GLU A 14 -4.38 -18.15 4.21
CA GLU A 14 -5.55 -18.97 3.92
C GLU A 14 -6.81 -18.15 3.64
N MET A 15 -6.76 -16.82 3.81
CA MET A 15 -7.89 -15.95 3.52
C MET A 15 -8.25 -15.93 2.03
N SER A 16 -9.50 -15.57 1.72
CA SER A 16 -9.94 -15.40 0.34
C SER A 16 -9.42 -14.10 -0.26
N TYR A 17 -8.89 -14.16 -1.48
CA TYR A 17 -8.47 -12.98 -2.24
C TYR A 17 -9.62 -11.98 -2.46
N SER A 18 -10.87 -12.45 -2.47
CA SER A 18 -12.05 -11.59 -2.59
C SER A 18 -12.25 -10.65 -1.41
N VAL A 19 -11.58 -10.91 -0.28
CA VAL A 19 -11.71 -10.12 0.96
C VAL A 19 -10.52 -9.16 1.12
N VAL A 20 -9.30 -9.64 0.90
CA VAL A 20 -8.07 -8.92 1.25
C VAL A 20 -7.18 -8.61 0.04
N GLY A 21 -7.49 -9.13 -1.14
CA GLY A 21 -6.61 -9.07 -2.32
C GLY A 21 -5.56 -10.17 -2.33
N ASP A 22 -5.09 -10.51 -3.52
CA ASP A 22 -4.04 -11.51 -3.76
C ASP A 22 -2.65 -11.03 -3.32
N GLU A 23 -2.32 -9.75 -3.55
CA GLU A 23 -1.05 -9.14 -3.11
C GLU A 23 -0.87 -9.24 -1.59
N ALA A 24 -1.91 -8.91 -0.82
CA ALA A 24 -1.85 -8.99 0.65
C ALA A 24 -1.68 -10.44 1.14
N ILE A 25 -2.35 -11.40 0.50
CA ILE A 25 -2.17 -12.84 0.78
C ILE A 25 -0.73 -13.25 0.47
N MET A 26 -0.19 -12.85 -0.68
CA MET A 26 1.18 -13.13 -1.06
C MET A 26 2.19 -12.58 -0.05
N MET A 27 2.03 -11.33 0.40
CA MET A 27 2.89 -10.72 1.42
C MET A 27 2.78 -11.42 2.78
N SER A 28 1.57 -11.82 3.19
CA SER A 28 1.31 -12.47 4.49
C SER A 28 2.05 -13.80 4.69
N LYS A 29 2.51 -14.43 3.62
CA LYS A 29 3.33 -15.66 3.67
C LYS A 29 4.72 -15.42 4.24
N TYR A 30 5.20 -14.18 4.19
CA TYR A 30 6.56 -13.81 4.58
C TYR A 30 6.59 -12.79 5.72
N TYR A 31 5.60 -11.90 5.80
CA TYR A 31 5.57 -10.80 6.76
C TYR A 31 4.17 -10.56 7.32
N PRO A 32 4.04 -10.15 8.60
CA PRO A 32 2.76 -9.68 9.13
C PRO A 32 2.19 -8.56 8.24
N THR A 33 0.96 -8.75 7.76
CA THR A 33 0.35 -7.89 6.75
C THR A 33 -1.04 -7.48 7.21
N TRP A 34 -1.38 -6.20 7.05
CA TRP A 34 -2.69 -5.67 7.40
C TRP A 34 -3.31 -4.96 6.21
N VAL A 35 -4.61 -5.19 6.02
CA VAL A 35 -5.43 -4.45 5.06
C VAL A 35 -6.46 -3.63 5.83
N SER A 36 -6.62 -2.37 5.46
CA SER A 36 -7.61 -1.48 6.05
C SER A 36 -7.97 -0.37 5.06
N LYS A 37 -9.24 0.02 5.04
CA LYS A 37 -9.68 1.23 4.34
C LYS A 37 -9.07 2.49 4.96
N ASN A 38 -8.91 2.51 6.29
CA ASN A 38 -8.19 3.56 7.00
C ASN A 38 -6.82 3.04 7.45
N LYS A 39 -5.76 3.42 6.73
CA LYS A 39 -4.39 2.93 6.99
C LYS A 39 -3.90 3.27 8.41
N TYR A 40 -4.34 4.38 9.00
CA TYR A 40 -3.96 4.75 10.37
C TYR A 40 -4.40 3.73 11.42
N ASN A 41 -5.59 3.13 11.25
CA ASN A 41 -6.03 2.06 12.15
C ASN A 41 -5.15 0.81 12.02
N ALA A 42 -4.69 0.50 10.80
CA ALA A 42 -3.75 -0.60 10.58
C ALA A 42 -2.38 -0.31 11.20
N PHE A 43 -1.92 0.94 11.16
CA PHE A 43 -0.65 1.34 11.79
C PHE A 43 -0.70 1.12 13.30
N SER A 44 -1.77 1.57 13.95
CA SER A 44 -1.96 1.36 15.40
C SER A 44 -2.07 -0.12 15.76
N MET A 45 -2.65 -0.96 14.90
CA MET A 45 -2.72 -2.40 15.15
C MET A 45 -1.36 -3.08 14.97
N ALA A 46 -0.64 -2.75 13.92
CA ALA A 46 0.69 -3.27 13.67
C ALA A 46 1.67 -2.87 14.79
N GLU A 47 1.60 -1.62 15.27
CA GLU A 47 2.39 -1.15 16.42
C GLU A 47 2.08 -1.94 17.70
N LYS A 48 0.79 -2.19 18.00
CA LYS A 48 0.38 -3.04 19.13
C LYS A 48 0.86 -4.47 19.00
N ASP A 49 0.97 -4.98 17.79
CA ASP A 49 1.54 -6.29 17.48
C ASP A 49 3.09 -6.29 17.48
N GLY A 50 3.71 -5.18 17.88
CA GLY A 50 5.16 -5.07 18.09
C GLY A 50 5.95 -4.58 16.88
N ALA A 51 5.30 -4.06 15.83
CA ALA A 51 6.01 -3.53 14.67
C ALA A 51 6.78 -2.25 15.03
N ASN A 52 8.07 -2.21 14.68
CA ASN A 52 8.90 -1.02 14.81
C ASN A 52 9.05 -0.25 13.48
N ILE A 53 8.74 -0.91 12.36
CA ILE A 53 8.83 -0.36 11.01
C ILE A 53 7.57 -0.78 10.25
N LEU A 54 6.96 0.17 9.55
CA LEU A 54 5.85 -0.08 8.63
C LEU A 54 6.33 0.11 7.20
N VAL A 55 6.05 -0.87 6.34
CA VAL A 55 6.27 -0.77 4.90
C VAL A 55 4.90 -0.63 4.24
N LEU A 56 4.73 0.45 3.48
CA LEU A 56 3.47 0.74 2.80
C LEU A 56 3.62 0.39 1.32
N ASP A 57 2.95 -0.67 0.90
CA ASP A 57 2.90 -1.05 -0.51
C ASP A 57 2.04 -0.06 -1.32
N ASP A 58 2.50 0.26 -2.54
CA ASP A 58 1.93 1.22 -3.49
C ASP A 58 1.39 2.53 -2.86
N ALA A 59 2.14 3.11 -1.92
CA ALA A 59 1.68 4.27 -1.14
C ALA A 59 2.30 5.61 -1.53
N LEU A 60 3.06 5.68 -2.63
CA LEU A 60 3.74 6.92 -3.06
C LEU A 60 2.74 8.07 -3.24
N GLN A 61 1.61 7.83 -3.90
CA GLN A 61 0.56 8.84 -4.10
C GLN A 61 -0.37 9.01 -2.87
N SER A 62 -0.13 8.32 -1.75
CA SER A 62 -0.91 8.47 -0.52
C SER A 62 -0.45 9.70 0.27
N TYR A 63 -0.68 10.90 -0.26
CA TYR A 63 -0.18 12.17 0.33
C TYR A 63 -0.76 12.49 1.71
N ASN A 64 -1.88 11.88 2.07
CA ASN A 64 -2.51 12.02 3.38
C ASN A 64 -1.81 11.22 4.49
N ILE A 65 -0.70 10.54 4.21
CA ILE A 65 0.08 9.74 5.16
C ILE A 65 1.50 10.30 5.21
N PHE A 66 1.91 10.71 6.42
CA PHE A 66 3.29 11.07 6.70
C PHE A 66 4.19 9.83 6.62
N LYS A 67 5.32 9.95 5.92
CA LYS A 67 6.29 8.87 5.71
C LYS A 67 7.67 9.39 6.03
N ASN A 68 8.42 8.66 6.85
CA ASN A 68 9.80 9.02 7.19
C ASN A 68 10.74 8.82 5.99
N LEU A 69 10.43 7.87 5.11
CA LEU A 69 11.21 7.54 3.92
C LEU A 69 10.24 7.16 2.79
N ASN A 70 10.51 7.65 1.59
CA ASN A 70 9.85 7.23 0.35
C ASN A 70 10.86 6.51 -0.54
N ILE A 71 10.45 5.37 -1.11
CA ILE A 71 11.26 4.60 -2.07
C ILE A 71 10.52 4.61 -3.40
N TYR A 72 11.11 5.25 -4.40
CA TYR A 72 10.59 5.27 -5.77
C TYR A 72 11.19 4.12 -6.56
N VAL A 73 10.33 3.34 -7.20
CA VAL A 73 10.72 2.25 -8.10
C VAL A 73 10.32 2.63 -9.52
N TYR A 74 11.26 2.57 -10.45
CA TYR A 74 11.01 2.76 -11.87
C TYR A 74 11.77 1.70 -12.66
N ASP A 75 11.20 1.31 -13.80
CA ASP A 75 11.84 0.39 -14.73
C ASP A 75 12.86 1.16 -15.58
N SER A 76 14.10 0.69 -15.65
CA SER A 76 15.17 1.37 -16.40
C SER A 76 15.01 1.27 -17.92
N ILE A 77 14.35 0.23 -18.43
CA ILE A 77 14.10 0.00 -19.85
C ILE A 77 12.97 0.92 -20.31
N GLN A 78 11.84 0.94 -19.58
CA GLN A 78 10.71 1.81 -19.89
C GLN A 78 11.00 3.28 -19.55
N SER A 79 11.80 3.52 -18.49
CA SER A 79 12.05 4.84 -17.92
C SER A 79 10.71 5.57 -17.68
N PHE A 80 10.60 6.83 -18.12
CA PHE A 80 9.37 7.62 -17.99
C PHE A 80 8.38 7.49 -19.18
N GLY A 81 8.62 6.56 -20.10
CA GLY A 81 7.78 6.40 -21.30
C GLY A 81 7.65 7.69 -22.12
N ASN A 82 6.42 8.05 -22.51
CA ASN A 82 6.13 9.29 -23.25
C ASN A 82 6.03 10.54 -22.35
N LYS A 83 6.34 10.41 -21.04
CA LYS A 83 6.31 11.50 -20.04
C LYS A 83 4.93 12.12 -19.79
N LEU A 84 3.86 11.50 -20.29
CA LEU A 84 2.49 11.94 -20.05
C LEU A 84 1.85 11.13 -18.91
N ILE A 85 0.92 11.76 -18.21
CA ILE A 85 0.13 11.13 -17.14
C ILE A 85 -1.03 10.35 -17.78
N VAL A 86 -1.50 9.29 -17.10
CA VAL A 86 -2.72 8.55 -17.47
C VAL A 86 -3.89 9.51 -17.70
N PRO A 87 -4.68 9.37 -18.79
CA PRO A 87 -4.66 8.27 -19.76
C PRO A 87 -3.71 8.46 -20.95
N SER A 88 -3.11 9.64 -21.12
CA SER A 88 -2.27 9.96 -22.29
C SER A 88 -0.87 9.32 -22.23
N GLY A 89 -0.46 8.81 -21.08
CA GLY A 89 0.80 8.10 -20.87
C GLY A 89 0.78 7.20 -19.63
N PRO A 90 1.89 6.52 -19.32
CA PRO A 90 1.93 5.51 -18.27
C PRO A 90 2.12 6.07 -16.85
N LEU A 91 2.44 7.36 -16.70
CA LEU A 91 2.77 7.92 -15.40
C LEU A 91 1.51 8.15 -14.55
N ARG A 92 1.58 7.81 -13.26
CA ARG A 92 0.53 8.11 -12.27
C ARG A 92 0.58 9.56 -11.76
N GLU A 93 1.75 10.19 -11.83
CA GLU A 93 1.99 11.58 -11.42
C GLU A 93 3.08 12.22 -12.30
N SER A 94 3.30 13.53 -12.14
CA SER A 94 4.34 14.23 -12.91
C SER A 94 5.75 13.76 -12.50
N ILE A 95 6.69 13.76 -13.43
CA ILE A 95 8.11 13.48 -13.14
C ILE A 95 8.68 14.51 -12.16
N SER A 96 8.14 15.74 -12.15
CA SER A 96 8.52 16.79 -11.20
C SER A 96 7.96 16.58 -9.78
N SER A 97 7.11 15.57 -9.58
CA SER A 97 6.56 15.20 -8.27
C SER A 97 7.45 14.22 -7.51
N VAL A 98 8.54 13.76 -8.14
CA VAL A 98 9.60 12.92 -7.56
C VAL A 98 10.66 13.78 -6.91
#